data_AF-A0A2P0QIW4-F1
#
_entry.id   AF-A0A2P0QIW4-F1
#
_cell.length_a   1.000
_cell.length_b   1.000
_cell.length_c   1.000
_cell.angle_alpha   90.00
_cell.angle_beta   90.00
_cell.angle_gamma   90.00
#
_symmetry.space_group_name_H-M   'P 1'
#
loop_
_entity.id
_entity.type
_entity.pdbx_description
1 polymer ?
#
loop_
_entity_poly.entity_id
_entity_poly.type
_entity_poly.pdbx_seq_one_letter_code
_entity_poly.pdbx_strand_id
1 'polypeptide(L)'
;MNKKQNGLKLPGVVQKCLSNGMFLVELENRFSVLAHISGRVRINCIRILLGDHVLVEMSLYDLSRGRILSRLKTKNRNRNINTNRNRNINRNRNRNINRNRNRNINRNRNKNRKKKL
;
A
#
# COMPACT_ATOMS: atom_id res chain seq x y z
N MET A 1 -20.29 12.21 26.20
CA MET A 1 -19.70 12.05 24.84
C MET A 1 -18.53 13.01 24.69
N ASN A 2 -17.29 12.57 24.91
CA ASN A 2 -16.13 13.45 24.73
C ASN A 2 -15.84 13.57 23.24
N LYS A 3 -16.23 14.71 22.63
CA LYS A 3 -15.68 15.13 21.34
C LYS A 3 -14.17 15.27 21.53
N LYS A 4 -13.42 14.24 21.13
CA LYS A 4 -11.96 14.32 21.03
C LYS A 4 -11.69 15.51 20.12
N GLN A 5 -11.16 16.60 20.69
CA GLN A 5 -10.70 17.72 19.90
C GLN A 5 -9.56 17.18 19.04
N ASN A 6 -9.87 16.92 17.77
CA ASN A 6 -8.88 16.45 16.82
C ASN A 6 -7.89 17.61 16.63
N GLY A 7 -6.61 17.34 16.92
CA GLY A 7 -5.58 18.34 16.78
C GLY A 7 -5.35 18.70 15.31
N LEU A 8 -4.63 19.80 15.07
CA LEU A 8 -4.25 20.21 13.74
C LEU A 8 -3.17 19.27 13.21
N LYS A 9 -3.39 18.66 12.03
CA LYS A 9 -2.45 17.71 11.43
C LYS A 9 -1.62 18.38 10.36
N LEU A 10 -0.30 18.35 10.53
CA LEU A 10 0.65 18.97 9.62
C LEU A 10 1.78 17.99 9.28
N PRO A 11 2.22 17.96 8.02
CA PRO A 11 3.45 17.26 7.63
C PRO A 11 4.70 18.01 8.12
N GLY A 12 5.76 17.25 8.37
CA GLY A 12 7.08 17.80 8.73
C GLY A 12 8.20 16.79 8.55
N VAL A 13 9.43 17.25 8.78
CA VAL A 13 10.67 16.46 8.68
C VAL A 13 11.34 16.38 10.04
N VAL A 14 11.77 15.18 10.43
CA VAL A 14 12.48 14.98 11.70
C VAL A 14 13.89 15.55 11.59
N GLN A 15 14.20 16.58 12.37
CA GLN A 15 15.50 17.24 12.36
C GLN A 15 16.46 16.64 13.39
N LYS A 16 15.98 16.36 14.61
CA LYS A 16 16.80 15.82 15.71
C LYS A 16 16.03 14.78 16.53
N CYS A 17 16.73 13.76 17.00
CA CYS A 17 16.23 12.77 17.95
C CYS A 17 16.78 13.13 19.34
N LEU A 18 15.90 13.26 20.33
CA LEU A 18 16.26 13.56 21.71
C LEU A 18 16.23 12.28 22.56
N SER A 19 17.04 12.23 23.62
CA SER A 19 17.22 11.03 24.47
C SER A 19 15.96 10.58 25.20
N ASN A 20 15.01 11.47 25.45
CA ASN A 20 13.73 11.19 26.12
C ASN A 20 12.67 10.57 25.18
N GLY A 21 13.04 10.15 23.97
CA GLY A 21 12.09 9.65 22.98
C GLY A 21 11.19 10.73 22.38
N MET A 22 11.61 12.00 22.49
CA MET A 22 11.05 13.13 21.77
C MET A 22 11.85 13.37 20.49
N PHE A 23 11.20 14.04 19.53
CA PHE A 23 11.79 14.40 18.26
C PHE A 23 11.57 15.89 18.03
N LEU A 24 12.60 16.56 17.55
CA LEU A 24 12.47 17.90 17.01
C LEU A 24 12.06 17.74 15.54
N VAL A 25 10.85 18.19 15.22
CA VAL A 25 10.29 18.11 13.87
C VAL A 25 10.15 19.52 13.31
N GLU A 26 10.71 19.74 12.14
CA GLU A 26 10.52 20.96 11.37
C GLU A 26 9.29 20.79 10.48
N LEU A 27 8.27 21.61 10.73
CA LEU A 27 7.07 21.67 9.90
C LEU A 27 7.38 22.36 8.56
N GLU A 28 6.53 22.17 7.56
CA GLU A 28 6.66 22.86 6.26
C GLU A 28 6.67 24.39 6.41
N ASN A 29 6.02 24.90 7.45
CA ASN A 29 5.99 26.32 7.81
C ASN A 29 7.29 26.82 8.49
N ARG A 30 8.38 26.03 8.51
CA ARG A 30 9.68 26.32 9.16
C ARG A 30 9.64 26.49 10.68
N PHE A 31 8.55 26.09 11.32
CA PHE A 31 8.47 26.03 12.78
C PHE A 31 8.98 24.68 13.29
N SER A 32 9.78 24.74 14.35
CA SER A 32 10.26 23.54 15.03
C SER A 32 9.34 23.17 16.19
N VAL A 33 8.93 21.91 16.23
CA VAL A 33 7.98 21.38 17.22
C VAL A 33 8.59 20.20 17.94
N LEU A 34 8.42 20.16 19.26
CA LEU A 34 8.79 19.00 20.07
C LEU A 34 7.66 17.99 20.05
N ALA A 35 7.89 16.85 19.41
CA ALA A 35 6.86 15.83 19.23
C ALA A 35 7.23 14.50 19.88
N HIS A 36 6.25 13.88 20.55
CA HIS A 36 6.36 12.51 21.05
C HIS A 36 5.70 11.52 20.11
N ILE A 37 6.05 10.25 20.24
CA ILE A 37 5.48 9.16 19.44
C ILE A 37 4.06 8.83 19.91
N SER A 38 3.09 8.74 19.00
CA SER A 38 1.75 8.23 19.34
C SER A 38 1.78 6.74 19.71
N GLY A 39 0.82 6.30 20.53
CA GLY A 39 0.70 4.89 20.92
C GLY A 39 0.61 3.94 19.72
N ARG A 40 -0.06 4.36 18.63
CA ARG A 40 -0.16 3.57 17.39
C ARG A 40 1.22 3.29 16.79
N VAL A 41 2.10 4.29 16.73
CA VAL A 41 3.46 4.13 16.21
C VAL A 41 4.28 3.19 17.09
N ARG A 42 4.11 3.25 18.42
CA ARG A 42 4.74 2.30 19.37
C ARG A 42 4.26 0.87 19.16
N ILE A 43 2.94 0.65 19.06
CA ILE A 43 2.35 -0.69 18.86
C ILE A 43 2.78 -1.27 17.50
N ASN A 44 2.83 -0.45 16.46
CA ASN A 44 3.24 -0.88 15.13
C ASN A 44 4.77 -0.99 14.96
N CYS A 45 5.55 -0.79 16.02
CA CYS A 45 7.02 -0.86 16.02
C CYS A 45 7.67 -0.01 14.91
N ILE A 46 7.07 1.12 14.55
CA ILE A 46 7.57 1.98 13.49
C ILE A 46 8.72 2.81 14.08
N ARG A 47 9.92 2.60 13.54
CA ARG A 47 11.13 3.36 13.92
C ARG A 47 11.17 4.67 13.15
N ILE A 48 11.29 5.78 13.88
CA ILE A 48 11.47 7.12 13.33
C ILE A 48 12.95 7.47 13.40
N LEU A 49 13.50 7.94 12.28
CA LEU A 49 14.89 8.34 12.13
C LEU A 49 15.01 9.82 11.76
N LEU A 50 16.23 10.36 11.83
CA LEU A 50 16.56 11.70 11.33
C LEU A 50 16.27 11.77 9.83
N GLY A 51 15.65 12.86 9.37
CA GLY A 51 15.28 13.08 7.98
C GLY A 51 13.99 12.37 7.53
N ASP A 52 13.33 11.59 8.39
CA ASP A 52 12.05 10.98 8.03
C ASP A 52 10.95 12.04 7.90
N HIS A 53 10.14 11.91 6.84
CA HIS A 53 8.89 12.66 6.71
C HIS A 53 7.82 12.05 7.60
N VAL A 54 7.23 12.86 8.47
CA VAL A 54 6.25 12.42 9.47
C VAL A 54 5.01 13.30 9.43
N LEU A 55 3.88 12.73 9.81
CA LEU A 55 2.65 13.47 10.07
C LEU A 55 2.56 13.76 11.56
N VAL A 56 2.54 15.03 11.91
CA VAL A 56 2.44 15.52 13.30
C VAL A 56 1.03 16.06 13.54
N GLU A 57 0.46 15.71 14.67
CA GLU A 57 -0.75 16.32 15.21
C GLU A 57 -0.36 17.29 16.33
N MET A 58 -0.69 18.56 16.16
CA MET A 58 -0.43 19.62 17.13
C MET A 58 -1.61 19.79 18.08
N SER A 59 -1.30 20.14 19.33
CA SER A 59 -2.33 20.57 20.27
C SER A 59 -2.84 21.95 19.87
N LEU A 60 -4.15 22.19 19.99
CA LEU A 60 -4.72 23.54 19.77
C LEU A 60 -4.35 24.51 20.90
N TYR A 61 -3.91 23.98 22.03
CA TYR A 61 -3.51 24.77 23.19
C TYR A 61 -2.04 25.17 23.17
N ASP A 62 -1.20 24.37 22.51
CA ASP A 62 0.25 24.60 22.44
C ASP A 62 0.77 24.17 21.07
N LEU A 63 1.13 25.18 20.26
CA LEU A 63 1.66 25.02 18.91
C LEU A 63 3.13 24.56 18.91
N SER A 64 3.82 24.58 20.05
CA SER A 64 5.22 24.14 20.18
C SER A 64 5.34 22.65 20.47
N ARG A 65 4.23 21.99 20.86
CA ARG A 65 4.18 20.57 21.21
C ARG A 65 3.28 19.79 20.26
N GLY A 66 3.77 18.63 19.84
CA GLY A 66 3.10 17.77 18.89
C GLY A 66 3.11 16.29 19.24
N ARG A 67 2.39 15.52 18.43
CA ARG A 67 2.34 14.07 18.48
C ARG A 67 2.53 13.48 17.09
N ILE A 68 3.52 12.61 16.92
CA ILE A 68 3.77 11.92 15.66
C ILE A 68 2.73 10.81 15.46
N LEU A 69 1.87 10.96 14.45
CA LEU A 69 0.83 10.00 14.10
C LEU A 69 1.35 8.85 13.23
N SER A 70 2.18 9.15 12.25
CA SER A 70 2.72 8.16 11.32
C SER A 70 3.91 8.69 10.53
N ARG A 71 4.73 7.77 10.02
CA ARG A 71 5.75 8.06 9.01
C ARG A 71 5.12 8.09 7.62
N LEU A 72 5.38 9.15 6.86
CA LEU A 72 4.94 9.28 5.48
C LEU A 72 5.87 8.46 4.59
N LYS A 73 5.29 7.51 3.85
CA LYS A 73 6.04 6.77 2.83
C LYS A 73 5.93 7.52 1.53
N THR A 74 7.06 7.94 0.95
CA THR A 74 7.11 8.43 -0.43
C THR A 74 6.47 7.37 -1.32
N LYS A 75 5.39 7.73 -2.02
CA LYS A 75 4.75 6.83 -2.99
C LYS A 75 5.74 6.60 -4.12
N ASN A 76 6.64 5.63 -3.98
CA ASN A 76 7.32 5.05 -5.13
C ASN A 76 6.23 4.38 -5.97
N ARG A 77 5.72 5.12 -6.96
CA ARG A 77 4.61 4.76 -7.85
C ARG A 77 4.99 3.65 -8.85
N ASN A 78 6.00 2.82 -8.57
CA ASN A 78 6.34 1.67 -9.40
C ASN A 78 5.64 0.41 -8.91
N ARG A 79 4.32 0.49 -8.68
CA ARG A 79 3.49 -0.72 -8.63
C ARG A 79 3.11 -1.06 -10.07
N ASN A 80 3.95 -1.83 -10.74
CA ASN A 80 3.58 -2.49 -11.99
C ASN A 80 2.41 -3.46 -11.73
N ILE A 81 1.17 -2.98 -11.87
CA ILE A 81 -0.07 -3.76 -11.70
C ILE A 81 -0.37 -4.65 -12.94
N ASN A 82 0.53 -4.73 -13.92
CA ASN A 82 0.24 -5.28 -15.25
C ASN A 82 0.67 -6.73 -15.54
N THR A 83 0.96 -7.59 -14.55
CA THR A 83 1.47 -8.95 -14.88
C THR A 83 0.47 -10.11 -14.84
N ASN A 84 -0.78 -9.96 -14.36
CA ASN A 84 -1.64 -11.16 -14.19
C ASN A 84 -3.11 -11.06 -14.65
N ARG A 85 -3.63 -9.93 -15.15
CA ARG A 85 -5.00 -9.91 -15.69
C ARG A 85 -5.13 -10.53 -17.09
N ASN A 86 -4.07 -10.50 -17.92
CA ASN A 86 -4.11 -11.02 -19.30
C ASN A 86 -3.64 -12.48 -19.50
N ARG A 87 -3.12 -13.16 -18.46
CA ARG A 87 -2.69 -14.58 -18.61
C ARG A 87 -3.86 -15.58 -18.68
N ASN A 88 -5.05 -15.21 -18.19
CA ASN A 88 -6.18 -16.14 -18.11
C ASN A 88 -7.03 -16.22 -19.39
N ILE A 89 -7.01 -15.19 -20.25
CA ILE A 89 -7.77 -15.19 -21.50
C ILE A 89 -7.15 -16.17 -22.52
N ASN A 90 -5.81 -16.22 -22.60
CA ASN A 90 -5.12 -17.09 -23.56
C ASN A 90 -5.03 -18.56 -23.13
N ARG A 91 -5.13 -18.87 -21.84
CA ARG A 91 -5.19 -20.27 -21.34
C ARG A 91 -6.49 -20.98 -21.73
N ASN A 92 -7.62 -20.27 -21.80
CA ASN A 92 -8.91 -20.88 -22.14
C ASN A 92 -9.16 -20.99 -23.65
N ARG A 93 -8.54 -20.14 -24.48
CA ARG A 93 -8.65 -20.26 -25.95
C ARG A 93 -8.01 -21.55 -26.49
N ASN A 94 -6.82 -21.92 -26.01
CA ASN A 94 -6.13 -23.11 -26.54
C ASN A 94 -6.71 -24.46 -26.05
N ARG A 95 -7.37 -24.50 -24.89
CA ARG A 95 -8.03 -25.72 -24.40
C ARG A 95 -9.26 -26.12 -25.24
N ASN A 96 -10.00 -25.14 -25.77
CA ASN A 96 -11.20 -25.42 -26.55
C ASN A 96 -10.90 -25.83 -28.00
N ILE A 97 -9.85 -25.28 -28.61
CA ILE A 97 -9.42 -25.66 -29.97
C ILE A 97 -9.00 -27.15 -30.01
N ASN A 98 -8.22 -27.61 -29.02
CA ASN A 98 -7.77 -29.00 -28.99
C ASN A 98 -8.88 -30.00 -28.64
N ARG A 99 -9.88 -29.61 -27.84
CA ARG A 99 -11.07 -30.44 -27.57
C ARG A 99 -11.94 -30.65 -28.80
N ASN A 100 -12.13 -29.61 -29.63
CA ASN A 100 -12.93 -29.73 -30.85
C ASN A 100 -12.22 -30.47 -31.98
N ARG A 101 -10.88 -30.36 -32.09
CA ARG A 101 -10.10 -31.17 -33.04
C ARG A 101 -10.22 -32.67 -32.77
N ASN A 102 -10.09 -33.11 -31.52
CA ASN A 102 -10.18 -34.53 -31.17
C ASN A 102 -11.60 -35.11 -31.31
N ARG A 103 -12.66 -34.31 -31.08
CA ARG A 103 -14.05 -34.74 -31.33
C ARG A 103 -14.33 -34.96 -32.82
N ASN A 104 -13.79 -34.15 -33.71
CA ASN A 104 -14.02 -34.28 -35.15
C ASN A 104 -13.22 -35.44 -35.77
N ILE A 105 -12.01 -35.72 -35.29
CA ILE A 105 -11.21 -36.89 -35.71
C ILE A 105 -11.96 -38.20 -35.38
N ASN A 106 -12.55 -38.31 -34.18
CA ASN A 106 -13.27 -39.52 -33.78
C ASN A 106 -14.62 -39.69 -34.49
N ARG A 107 -15.31 -38.59 -34.86
CA ARG A 107 -16.54 -38.64 -35.66
C ARG A 107 -16.28 -39.10 -37.11
N ASN A 108 -15.18 -38.69 -37.73
CA ASN A 108 -14.85 -39.11 -39.10
C ASN A 108 -14.38 -40.57 -39.17
N ARG A 109 -13.69 -41.08 -38.14
CA ARG A 109 -13.33 -42.51 -38.05
C ARG A 109 -14.57 -43.42 -37.97
N ASN A 110 -15.61 -42.98 -37.26
CA ASN A 110 -16.86 -43.76 -37.13
C ASN A 110 -17.77 -43.66 -38.35
N LYS A 111 -17.73 -42.57 -39.13
CA LYS A 111 -18.44 -42.47 -40.41
C LYS A 111 -17.83 -43.36 -41.51
N ASN A 112 -16.50 -43.52 -41.53
CA ASN A 112 -15.82 -44.34 -42.55
C ASN A 112 -15.97 -45.86 -42.32
N ARG A 113 -16.31 -46.29 -41.10
CA ARG A 113 -16.61 -47.70 -40.78
C ARG A 113 -18.04 -48.12 -41.15
N LYS A 114 -18.98 -47.17 -41.25
CA LYS A 114 -20.39 -47.43 -41.61
C LYS A 114 -20.68 -47.39 -43.12
N LYS A 115 -19.68 -47.14 -43.96
CA LYS A 115 -19.79 -47.09 -45.44
C LYS A 115 -19.21 -48.33 -46.14
N LYS A 116 -18.89 -49.39 -45.40
CA LYS A 116 -18.21 -50.61 -45.90
C LYS A 116 -18.96 -51.92 -45.61
N LEU A 117 -20.27 -51.82 -45.36
CA LEU A 117 -21.22 -52.93 -45.29
C LEU A 117 -22.35 -52.63 -46.28
#